data_AF-A0A3D2FFP3-F1
#
_entry.id   AF-A0A3D2FFP3-F1
#
_cell.length_a   1.000
_cell.length_b   1.000
_cell.length_c   1.000
_cell.angle_alpha   90.00
_cell.angle_beta   90.00
_cell.angle_gamma   90.00
#
_symmetry.space_group_name_H-M   'P 1'
#
loop_
_entity.id
_entity.type
_entity.pdbx_description
1 polymer ?
#
loop_
_entity_poly.entity_id
_entity_poly.type
_entity_poly.pdbx_seq_one_letter_code
_entity_poly.pdbx_strand_id
1 'polypeptide(L)'
;SLKGATTYAEAPFAGTVSFEKFKVPGKVEWAINWTPARDGFIQSYCNTVPTPEGGTHEAGFWAAILKGIKAYGELVNNKKASTITREDLTTGAGALVSCFIREPEFVGQTKDRLATVDAQRMVENSVRDHFDNWLAADTKSAGAILDFLVLRAEERLRRRQEKETSRKTATAKLRLPGKLTDCSSKTREGTELFIVEGD
;
A
#
# COMPACT_ATOMS: atom_id res chain seq x y z
N SER A 1 -4.18 -5.51 14.92
CA SER A 1 -3.34 -6.65 15.38
C SER A 1 -3.64 -7.89 14.53
N LEU A 2 -2.61 -8.65 14.15
CA LEU A 2 -2.74 -9.92 13.43
C LEU A 2 -2.93 -11.14 14.36
N LYS A 3 -3.11 -10.93 15.67
CA LYS A 3 -3.31 -12.02 16.63
C LYS A 3 -4.46 -12.94 16.21
N GLY A 4 -4.17 -14.24 16.14
CA GLY A 4 -5.11 -15.30 15.77
C GLY A 4 -5.44 -15.38 14.28
N ALA A 5 -4.80 -14.59 13.41
CA ALA A 5 -4.96 -14.71 11.96
C ALA A 5 -3.89 -15.65 11.39
N THR A 6 -4.26 -16.46 10.38
CA THR A 6 -3.29 -17.20 9.57
C THR A 6 -2.43 -16.21 8.80
N THR A 7 -1.11 -16.38 8.85
CA THR A 7 -0.14 -15.52 8.16
C THR A 7 0.74 -16.36 7.23
N TYR A 8 1.31 -15.73 6.20
CA TYR A 8 2.15 -16.43 5.23
C TYR A 8 3.57 -16.71 5.74
N ALA A 9 4.07 -15.90 6.67
CA ALA A 9 5.30 -16.17 7.41
C ALA A 9 5.00 -16.42 8.88
N GLU A 10 5.63 -17.44 9.47
CA GLU A 10 5.45 -17.75 10.89
C GLU A 10 5.96 -16.60 11.79
N ALA A 11 7.13 -16.07 11.46
CA ALA A 11 7.66 -14.86 12.06
C ALA A 11 7.44 -13.65 11.14
N PRO A 12 6.99 -12.49 11.65
CA PRO A 12 6.91 -11.27 10.85
C PRO A 12 8.31 -10.80 10.46
N PHE A 13 8.42 -10.12 9.31
CA PHE A 13 9.63 -9.36 9.01
C PHE A 13 9.68 -8.14 9.94
N ALA A 14 10.55 -8.20 10.95
CA ALA A 14 10.68 -7.15 11.95
C ALA A 14 12.16 -6.83 12.21
N GLY A 15 12.44 -5.59 12.58
CA GLY A 15 13.81 -5.14 12.81
C GLY A 15 13.91 -3.72 13.33
N THR A 16 15.11 -3.37 13.76
CA THR A 16 15.52 -2.00 14.12
C THR A 16 16.91 -1.71 13.57
N VAL A 17 17.08 -0.53 12.99
CA VAL A 17 18.36 -0.08 12.42
C VAL A 17 18.59 1.38 12.75
N SER A 18 19.79 1.71 13.24
CA SER A 18 20.21 3.09 13.48
C SER A 18 20.58 3.81 12.18
N PHE A 19 20.43 5.13 12.15
CA PHE A 19 20.77 5.97 11.00
C PHE A 19 22.26 6.36 10.95
N GLU A 20 23.14 5.60 11.60
CA GLU A 20 24.60 5.82 11.62
C GLU A 20 25.21 5.84 10.21
N LYS A 21 24.72 4.98 9.31
CA LYS A 21 25.12 4.95 7.89
C LYS A 21 24.89 6.30 7.19
N PHE A 22 23.94 7.09 7.67
CA PHE A 22 23.62 8.42 7.13
C PHE A 22 24.27 9.56 7.92
N LYS A 23 25.08 9.25 8.94
CA LYS A 23 25.75 10.21 9.83
C LYS A 23 24.77 11.16 10.54
N VAL A 24 23.55 10.70 10.83
CA VAL A 24 22.54 11.45 11.58
C VAL A 24 22.02 10.63 12.76
N PRO A 25 21.68 11.26 13.90
CA PRO A 25 21.05 10.56 15.01
C PRO A 25 19.63 10.14 14.63
N GLY A 26 19.27 8.92 15.00
CA GLY A 26 17.95 8.38 14.75
C GLY A 26 17.99 6.90 14.43
N LYS A 27 16.80 6.33 14.22
CA LYS A 27 16.61 4.92 13.87
C LYS A 27 15.27 4.71 13.21
N VAL A 28 15.09 3.54 12.59
CA VAL A 28 13.78 3.04 12.19
C VAL A 28 13.53 1.67 12.81
N GLU A 29 12.29 1.43 13.19
CA GLU A 29 11.78 0.17 13.71
C GLU A 29 10.58 -0.24 12.86
N TRP A 30 10.47 -1.52 12.53
CA TRP A 30 9.38 -2.00 11.69
C TRP A 30 8.94 -3.41 12.05
N ALA A 31 7.72 -3.75 11.64
CA ALA A 31 7.20 -5.11 11.59
C ALA A 31 6.17 -5.22 10.46
N ILE A 32 6.20 -6.29 9.66
CA ILE A 32 5.16 -6.58 8.66
C ILE A 32 4.96 -8.07 8.48
N ASN A 33 3.70 -8.45 8.26
CA ASN A 33 3.32 -9.77 7.80
C ASN A 33 2.04 -9.67 6.95
N TRP A 34 1.77 -10.68 6.13
CA TRP A 34 0.59 -10.75 5.28
C TRP A 34 -0.35 -11.87 5.74
N THR A 35 -1.65 -11.60 5.68
CA THR A 35 -2.72 -12.55 5.95
C THR A 35 -3.77 -12.51 4.84
N PRO A 36 -4.30 -13.66 4.39
CA PRO A 36 -5.46 -13.68 3.50
C PRO A 36 -6.79 -13.45 4.25
N ALA A 37 -6.78 -13.46 5.58
CA ALA A 37 -8.01 -13.55 6.39
C ALA A 37 -8.56 -12.19 6.84
N ARG A 38 -7.81 -11.09 6.68
CA ARG A 38 -8.18 -9.76 7.17
C ARG A 38 -7.77 -8.68 6.20
N ASP A 39 -8.43 -7.53 6.30
CA ASP A 39 -8.00 -6.32 5.62
C ASP A 39 -6.64 -5.84 6.15
N GLY A 40 -5.92 -5.18 5.26
CA GLY A 40 -4.62 -4.62 5.60
C GLY A 40 -4.75 -3.38 6.49
N PHE A 41 -3.72 -3.14 7.30
CA PHE A 41 -3.56 -1.94 8.10
C PHE A 41 -2.08 -1.60 8.23
N ILE A 42 -1.79 -0.32 8.44
CA ILE A 42 -0.47 0.15 8.86
C ILE A 42 -0.62 1.10 10.04
N GLN A 43 0.25 0.93 11.03
CA GLN A 43 0.41 1.89 12.12
C GLN A 43 1.76 2.56 11.95
N SER A 44 1.76 3.86 11.65
CA SER A 44 2.99 4.62 11.44
C SER A 44 3.19 5.69 12.51
N TYR A 45 4.45 5.90 12.90
CA TYR A 45 4.84 6.83 13.95
C TYR A 45 6.13 7.57 13.59
N CYS A 46 6.25 8.81 14.06
CA CYS A 46 7.50 9.56 14.08
C CYS A 46 7.76 10.11 15.49
N ASN A 47 8.89 9.75 16.10
CA ASN A 47 9.23 10.11 17.48
C ASN A 47 8.09 9.84 18.47
N THR A 48 7.44 8.67 18.36
CA THR A 48 6.25 8.24 19.14
C THR A 48 4.93 8.97 18.84
N VAL A 49 4.95 10.02 18.02
CA VAL A 49 3.74 10.71 17.54
C VAL A 49 3.11 9.86 16.42
N PRO A 50 1.83 9.47 16.52
CA PRO A 50 1.14 8.73 15.47
C PRO A 50 0.99 9.59 14.21
N THR A 51 1.20 8.98 13.04
CA THR A 51 1.03 9.63 11.73
C THR A 51 -0.08 8.94 10.94
N PRO A 52 -1.36 9.15 11.26
CA PRO A 52 -2.48 8.46 10.61
C PRO A 52 -2.61 8.73 9.11
N GLU A 53 -2.08 9.86 8.62
CA GLU A 53 -2.00 10.18 7.19
C GLU A 53 -0.67 9.72 6.54
N GLY A 54 0.13 8.96 7.28
CA GLY A 54 1.40 8.40 6.83
C GLY A 54 2.50 9.46 6.71
N GLY A 55 3.24 9.44 5.60
CA GLY A 55 4.31 10.39 5.34
C GLY A 55 5.51 9.79 4.65
N THR A 56 6.62 10.53 4.69
CA THR A 56 7.87 10.17 4.01
C THR A 56 8.50 8.87 4.52
N HIS A 57 8.47 8.63 5.83
CA HIS A 57 8.93 7.37 6.45
C HIS A 57 8.14 6.16 5.96
N GLU A 58 6.82 6.26 5.92
CA GLU A 58 5.95 5.20 5.42
C GLU A 58 6.17 4.96 3.92
N ALA A 59 6.33 6.03 3.13
CA ALA A 59 6.63 5.92 1.71
C ALA A 59 7.96 5.18 1.48
N GLY A 60 8.99 5.47 2.27
CA GLY A 60 10.28 4.79 2.22
C GLY A 60 10.18 3.31 2.59
N PHE A 61 9.40 2.99 3.63
CA PHE A 61 9.14 1.61 4.03
C PHE A 61 8.49 0.80 2.91
N TRP A 62 7.39 1.29 2.32
CA TRP A 62 6.73 0.59 1.22
C TRP A 62 7.59 0.51 -0.04
N ALA A 63 8.43 1.52 -0.32
CA ALA A 63 9.37 1.47 -1.43
C ALA A 63 10.39 0.34 -1.26
N ALA A 64 10.93 0.15 -0.04
CA ALA A 64 11.85 -0.95 0.26
C ALA A 64 11.16 -2.31 0.07
N ILE A 65 9.97 -2.50 0.64
CA ILE A 65 9.22 -3.75 0.53
C ILE A 65 8.88 -4.06 -0.94
N LEU A 66 8.43 -3.06 -1.71
CA LEU A 66 8.11 -3.25 -3.13
C LEU A 66 9.33 -3.66 -3.95
N LYS A 67 10.47 -3.01 -3.73
CA LYS A 67 11.72 -3.35 -4.42
C LYS A 67 12.19 -4.75 -4.07
N GLY A 68 12.14 -5.13 -2.79
CA GLY A 68 12.56 -6.48 -2.37
C GLY A 68 11.66 -7.59 -2.91
N ILE A 69 10.34 -7.41 -2.90
CA ILE A 69 9.40 -8.39 -3.50
C ILE A 69 9.66 -8.54 -5.01
N LYS A 70 9.88 -7.43 -5.73
CA LYS A 70 10.17 -7.49 -7.17
C LYS A 70 11.51 -8.17 -7.47
N ALA A 71 12.55 -7.82 -6.72
CA ALA A 71 13.87 -8.43 -6.85
C ALA A 71 13.82 -9.93 -6.55
N TYR A 72 13.09 -10.35 -5.51
CA TYR A 72 12.87 -11.77 -5.22
C TYR A 72 12.10 -12.47 -6.33
N GLY A 73 11.07 -11.83 -6.88
CA GLY A 73 10.33 -12.33 -8.04
C GLY A 73 11.20 -12.54 -9.28
N GLU A 74 12.11 -11.61 -9.55
CA GLU A 74 13.11 -11.74 -10.62
C GLU A 74 14.06 -12.91 -10.36
N LEU A 75 14.55 -13.06 -9.12
CA LEU A 75 15.44 -14.14 -8.70
C LEU A 75 14.81 -15.53 -8.93
N VAL A 76 13.51 -15.68 -8.65
CA VAL A 76 12.78 -16.95 -8.86
C VAL A 76 12.13 -17.05 -10.25
N ASN A 77 12.46 -16.15 -11.18
CA ASN A 77 11.92 -16.10 -12.55
C ASN A 77 10.39 -15.93 -12.65
N ASN A 78 9.75 -15.35 -11.64
CA ASN A 78 8.32 -15.01 -11.67
C ASN A 78 8.12 -13.63 -12.32
N LYS A 79 7.94 -13.63 -13.64
CA LYS A 79 7.75 -12.40 -14.44
C LYS A 79 6.56 -11.54 -13.98
N LYS A 80 5.55 -12.15 -13.36
CA LYS A 80 4.35 -11.43 -12.86
C LYS A 80 4.66 -10.53 -11.68
N ALA A 81 5.77 -10.75 -10.97
CA ALA A 81 6.20 -9.88 -9.87
C ALA A 81 6.36 -8.41 -10.30
N SER A 82 6.73 -8.17 -11.56
CA SER A 82 6.86 -6.82 -12.14
C SER A 82 5.57 -6.00 -12.10
N THR A 83 4.40 -6.65 -12.11
CA THR A 83 3.07 -6.00 -12.14
C THR A 83 2.58 -5.55 -10.78
N ILE A 84 3.20 -6.05 -9.69
CA ILE A 84 2.87 -5.70 -8.31
C ILE A 84 3.11 -4.20 -8.09
N THR A 85 2.15 -3.55 -7.45
CA THR A 85 2.25 -2.15 -7.00
C THR A 85 2.06 -2.05 -5.48
N ARG A 86 2.19 -0.84 -4.94
CA ARG A 86 1.95 -0.59 -3.51
C ARG A 86 0.54 -0.99 -3.06
N GLU A 87 -0.48 -0.77 -3.90
CA GLU A 87 -1.87 -1.16 -3.60
C GLU A 87 -1.98 -2.66 -3.28
N ASP A 88 -1.26 -3.49 -4.03
CA ASP A 88 -1.24 -4.94 -3.87
C ASP A 88 -0.51 -5.33 -2.56
N LEU A 89 0.59 -4.64 -2.23
CA LEU A 89 1.32 -4.85 -0.97
C LEU A 89 0.49 -4.55 0.27
N THR A 90 -0.28 -3.47 0.23
CA THR A 90 -1.07 -3.03 1.38
C THR A 90 -2.27 -3.95 1.64
N THR A 91 -2.70 -4.73 0.64
CA THR A 91 -3.84 -5.63 0.80
C THR A 91 -3.46 -6.83 1.66
N GLY A 92 -4.13 -6.98 2.81
CA GLY A 92 -3.86 -8.06 3.77
C GLY A 92 -2.54 -7.92 4.53
N ALA A 93 -1.80 -6.82 4.38
CA ALA A 93 -0.62 -6.54 5.19
C ALA A 93 -1.02 -5.98 6.55
N GLY A 94 -0.52 -6.56 7.64
CA GLY A 94 -0.49 -5.89 8.94
C GLY A 94 0.92 -5.36 9.17
N ALA A 95 1.08 -4.04 9.16
CA ALA A 95 2.37 -3.37 9.26
C ALA A 95 2.44 -2.36 10.41
N LEU A 96 3.65 -2.18 10.93
CA LEU A 96 4.02 -1.11 11.84
C LEU A 96 5.35 -0.52 11.38
N VAL A 97 5.44 0.81 11.36
CA VAL A 97 6.70 1.52 11.10
C VAL A 97 6.85 2.70 12.06
N SER A 98 7.94 2.75 12.79
CA SER A 98 8.25 3.84 13.71
C SER A 98 9.62 4.41 13.35
N CYS A 99 9.68 5.70 13.03
CA CYS A 99 10.93 6.39 12.75
C CYS A 99 11.28 7.36 13.88
N PHE A 100 12.57 7.46 14.17
CA PHE A 100 13.12 8.39 15.14
C PHE A 100 14.11 9.29 14.42
N ILE A 101 13.80 10.59 14.31
CA ILE A 101 14.54 11.55 13.52
C ILE A 101 14.68 12.84 14.32
N ARG A 102 15.86 13.47 14.24
CA ARG A 102 16.08 14.80 14.80
C ARG A 102 15.36 15.86 13.96
N GLU A 103 14.69 16.80 14.62
CA GLU A 103 14.01 17.94 13.98
C GLU A 103 13.00 17.51 12.89
N PRO A 104 11.98 16.68 13.23
CA PRO A 104 11.00 16.24 12.26
C PRO A 104 10.05 17.36 11.82
N GLU A 105 9.87 17.48 10.51
CA GLU A 105 8.89 18.35 9.87
C GLU A 105 7.61 17.57 9.53
N PHE A 106 6.46 18.16 9.84
CA PHE A 106 5.14 17.59 9.57
C PHE A 106 4.27 18.53 8.72
N VAL A 107 3.28 17.96 8.05
CA VAL A 107 2.25 18.76 7.38
C VAL A 107 1.27 19.29 8.42
N GLY A 108 1.14 20.62 8.49
CA GLY A 108 0.20 21.28 9.38
C GLY A 108 0.49 21.11 10.88
N GLN A 109 -0.43 21.59 11.70
CA GLN A 109 -0.28 21.61 13.16
C GLN A 109 -0.60 20.26 13.83
N THR A 110 -1.51 19.47 13.25
CA THR A 110 -1.98 18.20 13.83
C THR A 110 -0.93 17.09 13.77
N LYS A 111 0.16 17.29 13.00
CA LYS A 111 1.27 16.34 12.84
C LYS A 111 0.84 14.97 12.29
N ASP A 112 -0.26 14.94 11.53
CA ASP A 112 -0.83 13.70 11.03
C ASP A 112 0.01 13.03 9.95
N ARG A 113 0.88 13.82 9.29
CA ARG A 113 1.72 13.36 8.18
C ARG A 113 3.14 13.88 8.28
N LEU A 114 4.12 12.97 8.22
CA LEU A 114 5.54 13.35 8.17
C LEU A 114 5.91 13.93 6.80
N ALA A 115 6.57 15.09 6.79
CA ALA A 115 7.04 15.81 5.61
C ALA A 115 8.56 15.83 5.44
N THR A 116 9.32 15.37 6.45
CA THR A 116 10.79 15.35 6.42
C THR A 116 11.30 14.51 5.24
N VAL A 117 11.88 15.16 4.23
CA VAL A 117 12.20 14.52 2.94
C VAL A 117 13.22 13.39 3.09
N ASP A 118 14.29 13.61 3.86
CA ASP A 118 15.35 12.62 4.07
C ASP A 118 14.86 11.32 4.74
N ALA A 119 13.76 11.38 5.49
CA ALA A 119 13.20 10.21 6.17
C ALA A 119 12.87 9.08 5.19
N GLN A 120 12.38 9.41 3.99
CA GLN A 120 12.05 8.42 2.97
C GLN A 120 13.29 7.61 2.56
N ARG A 121 14.37 8.30 2.17
CA ARG A 121 15.61 7.68 1.72
C ARG A 121 16.29 6.90 2.84
N MET A 122 16.27 7.42 4.07
CA MET A 122 16.89 6.75 5.21
C MET A 122 16.15 5.47 5.57
N VAL A 123 14.82 5.51 5.66
CA VAL A 123 14.01 4.32 5.95
C VAL A 123 14.13 3.29 4.84
N GLU A 124 14.00 3.70 3.58
CA GLU A 124 14.07 2.77 2.44
C GLU A 124 15.39 1.98 2.44
N ASN A 125 16.52 2.69 2.53
CA ASN A 125 17.84 2.07 2.50
C ASN A 125 18.17 1.26 3.75
N SER A 126 17.55 1.54 4.89
CA SER A 126 17.73 0.77 6.13
C SER A 126 16.94 -0.53 6.11
N VAL A 127 15.76 -0.53 5.51
CA VAL A 127 14.85 -1.68 5.51
C VAL A 127 15.21 -2.67 4.39
N ARG A 128 15.64 -2.17 3.22
CA ARG A 128 15.85 -2.98 2.02
C ARG A 128 16.80 -4.17 2.23
N ASP A 129 18.02 -3.92 2.69
CA ASP A 129 19.04 -4.97 2.82
C ASP A 129 18.57 -6.08 3.78
N HIS A 130 17.85 -5.71 4.85
CA HIS A 130 17.29 -6.67 5.80
C HIS A 130 16.11 -7.46 5.21
N PHE A 131 15.30 -6.83 4.38
CA PHE A 131 14.15 -7.49 3.76
C PHE A 131 14.59 -8.50 2.71
N ASP A 132 15.58 -8.15 1.88
CA ASP A 132 16.17 -9.05 0.89
C ASP A 132 16.75 -10.30 1.58
N ASN A 133 17.48 -10.12 2.69
CA ASN A 133 18.00 -11.22 3.49
C ASN A 133 16.90 -12.07 4.13
N TRP A 134 15.82 -11.46 4.62
CA TRP A 134 14.70 -12.18 5.22
C TRP A 134 13.97 -13.06 4.20
N LEU A 135 13.74 -12.55 2.98
CA LEU A 135 13.15 -13.34 1.89
C LEU A 135 14.06 -14.50 1.47
N ALA A 136 15.38 -14.31 1.47
CA ALA A 136 16.34 -15.36 1.14
C ALA A 136 16.46 -16.43 2.24
N ALA A 137 16.23 -16.07 3.50
CA ALA A 137 16.33 -16.98 4.64
C ALA A 137 15.17 -17.98 4.73
N ASP A 138 13.97 -17.60 4.28
CA ASP A 138 12.79 -18.47 4.23
C ASP A 138 12.10 -18.37 2.86
N THR A 139 12.61 -19.14 1.91
CA THR A 139 12.11 -19.14 0.52
C THR A 139 10.68 -19.69 0.41
N LYS A 140 10.23 -20.51 1.37
CA LYS A 140 8.88 -21.06 1.39
C LYS A 140 7.87 -19.95 1.71
N SER A 141 8.09 -19.21 2.78
CA SER A 141 7.23 -18.08 3.12
C SER A 141 7.35 -16.93 2.12
N ALA A 142 8.56 -16.65 1.62
CA ALA A 142 8.77 -15.66 0.57
C ALA A 142 8.01 -16.00 -0.73
N GLY A 143 8.03 -17.27 -1.14
CA GLY A 143 7.25 -17.76 -2.28
C GLY A 143 5.74 -17.60 -2.07
N ALA A 144 5.23 -18.00 -0.90
CA ALA A 144 3.81 -17.87 -0.58
C ALA A 144 3.34 -16.40 -0.54
N ILE A 145 4.15 -15.50 0.01
CA ILE A 145 3.89 -14.06 -0.01
C ILE A 145 3.88 -13.53 -1.44
N LEU A 146 4.88 -13.91 -2.26
CA LEU A 146 4.95 -13.48 -3.66
C LEU A 146 3.72 -13.93 -4.45
N ASP A 147 3.31 -15.20 -4.32
CA ASP A 147 2.14 -15.74 -5.01
C ASP A 147 0.85 -15.02 -4.60
N PHE A 148 0.69 -14.73 -3.30
CA PHE A 148 -0.43 -13.94 -2.81
C PHE A 148 -0.45 -12.53 -3.42
N LEU A 149 0.70 -11.86 -3.49
CA LEU A 149 0.80 -10.51 -4.04
C LEU A 149 0.56 -10.48 -5.55
N VAL A 150 1.05 -11.50 -6.28
CA VAL A 150 0.74 -11.68 -7.71
C VAL A 150 -0.77 -11.85 -7.92
N LEU A 151 -1.42 -12.70 -7.12
CA LEU A 151 -2.87 -12.88 -7.19
C LEU A 151 -3.63 -11.56 -6.98
N ARG A 152 -3.18 -10.71 -6.04
CA ARG A 152 -3.78 -9.39 -5.81
C ARG A 152 -3.56 -8.44 -6.96
N ALA A 153 -2.36 -8.42 -7.53
CA ALA A 153 -2.05 -7.62 -8.71
C ALA A 153 -2.93 -8.00 -9.92
N GLU A 154 -3.11 -9.30 -10.16
CA GLU A 154 -3.99 -9.80 -11.22
C GLU A 154 -5.45 -9.42 -11.00
N GLU A 155 -5.95 -9.54 -9.77
CA GLU A 155 -7.31 -9.12 -9.42
C GLU A 155 -7.53 -7.61 -9.66
N ARG A 156 -6.57 -6.78 -9.25
CA ARG A 156 -6.60 -5.33 -9.50
C ARG A 156 -6.66 -5.03 -11.00
N LEU A 157 -5.83 -5.69 -11.80
CA LEU A 157 -5.80 -5.50 -13.25
C LEU A 157 -7.10 -5.95 -13.91
N ARG A 158 -7.65 -7.11 -13.51
CA ARG A 158 -8.94 -7.61 -14.00
C ARG A 158 -10.07 -6.60 -13.72
N ARG A 159 -10.17 -6.10 -12.48
CA ARG A 159 -11.17 -5.08 -12.09
C ARG A 159 -11.01 -3.78 -12.88
N ARG A 160 -9.78 -3.36 -13.22
CA ARG A 160 -9.53 -2.19 -14.07
C ARG A 160 -10.03 -2.43 -15.50
N GLN A 161 -9.75 -3.59 -16.08
CA GLN A 161 -10.19 -3.97 -17.43
C GLN A 161 -11.72 -4.06 -17.54
N GLU A 162 -12.40 -4.60 -16.52
CA GLU A 162 -13.87 -4.65 -16.46
C GLU A 162 -14.48 -3.25 -16.49
N LYS A 163 -13.91 -2.30 -15.72
CA LYS A 163 -14.35 -0.89 -15.70
C LYS A 163 -14.07 -0.14 -17.00
N GLU A 164 -12.96 -0.45 -17.67
CA GLU A 164 -12.66 0.15 -18.98
C GLU A 164 -13.57 -0.39 -20.08
N THR A 165 -13.85 -1.69 -20.07
CA THR A 165 -14.79 -2.33 -21.00
C THR A 165 -16.19 -1.76 -20.83
N SER A 166 -16.67 -1.57 -19.59
CA SER A 166 -17.99 -0.97 -19.32
C SER A 166 -18.08 0.49 -19.77
N ARG A 167 -16.98 1.26 -19.69
CA ARG A 167 -16.91 2.62 -20.26
C ARG A 167 -16.95 2.64 -21.80
N LYS A 168 -16.34 1.64 -22.46
CA LYS A 168 -16.39 1.51 -23.93
C LYS A 168 -17.79 1.12 -24.43
N THR A 169 -18.55 0.32 -23.69
CA THR A 169 -19.97 0.07 -24.02
C THR A 169 -20.86 1.29 -23.75
N ALA A 170 -20.56 2.12 -22.74
CA ALA A 170 -21.33 3.33 -22.45
C ALA A 170 -21.24 4.43 -23.55
N THR A 171 -20.21 4.39 -24.41
CA THR A 171 -20.08 5.31 -25.56
C THR A 171 -20.87 4.87 -26.79
N ALA A 172 -21.45 3.67 -26.79
CA ALA A 172 -22.46 3.27 -27.76
C ALA A 172 -23.83 3.79 -27.31
N LYS A 173 -24.19 5.02 -27.74
CA LYS A 173 -25.52 5.67 -27.62
C LYS A 173 -26.41 5.08 -26.51
N LEU A 174 -26.16 5.53 -25.28
CA LEU A 174 -27.02 5.29 -24.14
C LEU A 174 -28.36 6.05 -24.34
N ARG A 175 -29.33 5.43 -25.03
CA ARG A 175 -30.73 5.64 -24.66
C ARG A 175 -30.92 4.81 -23.40
N LEU A 176 -30.80 5.41 -22.22
CA LEU A 176 -31.23 4.79 -20.96
C LEU A 176 -32.70 4.36 -21.16
N PRO A 177 -33.05 3.07 -21.09
CA PRO A 177 -34.42 2.64 -21.30
C PRO A 177 -35.29 3.14 -20.13
N GLY A 178 -36.07 4.18 -20.40
CA GLY A 178 -37.37 4.48 -19.77
C GLY A 178 -37.45 4.83 -18.28
N LYS A 179 -36.37 4.74 -17.47
CA LYS A 179 -36.43 5.01 -16.01
C LYS A 179 -35.74 6.29 -15.54
N LEU A 180 -34.81 6.84 -16.33
CA LEU A 180 -34.22 8.15 -16.06
C LEU A 180 -34.90 9.19 -16.94
N THR A 181 -35.52 10.18 -16.32
CA THR A 181 -36.04 11.35 -17.02
C THR A 181 -35.01 12.46 -16.91
N ASP A 182 -34.36 12.78 -18.03
CA ASP A 182 -33.36 13.84 -18.07
C ASP A 182 -33.98 15.21 -17.78
N CYS A 183 -33.22 16.07 -17.09
CA CYS A 183 -33.55 17.48 -16.97
C CYS A 183 -33.49 18.14 -18.36
N SER A 184 -34.33 19.15 -18.61
CA SER A 184 -34.30 19.92 -19.85
C SER A 184 -33.01 20.74 -20.01
N SER A 185 -32.36 21.08 -18.90
CA SER A 185 -31.07 21.76 -18.88
C SER A 185 -29.91 20.78 -19.09
N LYS A 186 -28.93 21.20 -19.91
CA LYS A 186 -27.69 20.45 -20.16
C LYS A 186 -26.51 20.94 -19.30
N THR A 187 -26.68 22.01 -18.53
CA THR A 187 -25.64 22.56 -17.66
C THR A 187 -25.76 22.00 -16.25
N ARG A 188 -24.64 21.69 -15.60
CA ARG A 188 -24.61 21.16 -14.22
C ARG A 188 -25.09 22.16 -13.17
N GLU A 189 -24.85 23.44 -13.41
CA GLU A 189 -25.33 24.50 -12.53
C GLU A 189 -26.86 24.59 -12.61
N GLY A 190 -27.52 24.49 -11.46
CA GLY A 190 -28.97 24.53 -11.33
C GLY A 190 -29.70 23.22 -11.61
N THR A 191 -28.99 22.09 -11.84
CA THR A 191 -29.62 20.77 -11.97
C THR A 191 -29.58 19.99 -10.66
N GLU A 192 -30.70 19.34 -10.34
CA GLU A 192 -30.85 18.49 -9.17
C GLU A 192 -31.19 17.05 -9.59
N LEU A 193 -30.68 16.07 -8.83
CA LEU A 193 -30.96 14.65 -9.03
C LEU A 193 -31.86 14.15 -7.91
N PHE A 194 -33.03 13.65 -8.28
CA PHE A 194 -33.96 13.00 -7.35
C PHE A 194 -33.85 11.48 -7.50
N ILE A 195 -33.65 10.80 -6.38
CA ILE A 195 -33.69 9.33 -6.31
C ILE A 195 -35.00 8.97 -5.60
N VAL A 196 -35.89 8.30 -6.32
CA VAL A 196 -37.18 7.84 -5.81
C VAL A 196 -37.23 6.32 -5.82
N GLU A 197 -37.93 5.74 -4.84
CA GLU A 197 -38.30 4.32 -4.88
C GLU A 197 -39.30 4.16 -6.04
N GLY A 198 -38.94 3.36 -7.05
CA GLY A 198 -39.85 3.08 -8.17
C GLY A 198 -40.89 2.05 -7.77
N ASP A 199 -42.10 2.13 -8.34
CA ASP A 199 -43.11 1.07 -8.23
C ASP A 199 -42.58 -0.30 -8.69
#